data_AF-A0A1T5IQH1-F1
#
_entry.id   AF-A0A1T5IQH1-F1
#
_cell.length_a   1.000
_cell.length_b   1.000
_cell.length_c   1.000
_cell.angle_alpha   90.00
_cell.angle_beta   90.00
_cell.angle_gamma   90.00
#
_symmetry.space_group_name_H-M   'P 1'
#
loop_
_entity.id
_entity.type
_entity.pdbx_description
1 polymer ?
#
loop_
_entity_poly.entity_id
_entity_poly.type
_entity_poly.pdbx_seq_one_letter_code
_entity_poly.pdbx_strand_id
1 'polypeptide(L)'
;MLAAVEHQGAPGPRPQLSAPTVPSKDWTRARGVLSAVAVAGAQAVATFALMFTTGLVVAVLSGPYEDLLSVVGWLFWSAVIALVTTGCALAVGVPLRLVPRLRAWWRGNGELMLLGALLGAALIVTAFVLGHPDTVDADGIELAVYQPHGVLLLVGWLLLAFFCAHALWPRRWTPRSQRRPTLGTEAARAE
;
A
#
# COMPACT_ATOMS: atom_id res chain seq x y z
N MET A 1 4.94 2.45 -87.34
CA MET A 1 3.71 2.10 -86.59
C MET A 1 4.08 0.98 -85.63
N LEU A 2 4.53 1.36 -84.42
CA LEU A 2 5.06 0.45 -83.40
C LEU A 2 3.93 0.09 -82.42
N ALA A 3 3.65 -1.20 -82.28
CA ALA A 3 2.69 -1.72 -81.33
C ALA A 3 3.33 -1.77 -79.93
N ALA A 4 2.77 -0.99 -78.99
CA ALA A 4 3.14 -1.04 -77.58
C ALA A 4 2.41 -2.23 -76.92
N VAL A 5 3.19 -3.23 -76.49
CA VAL A 5 2.71 -4.37 -75.71
C VAL A 5 2.77 -3.98 -74.23
N GLU A 6 1.61 -3.71 -73.65
CA GLU A 6 1.44 -3.36 -72.25
C GLU A 6 1.36 -4.65 -71.41
N HIS A 7 2.47 -5.03 -70.79
CA HIS A 7 2.55 -6.16 -69.86
C HIS A 7 1.83 -5.82 -68.54
N GLN A 8 0.58 -6.28 -68.39
CA GLN A 8 -0.12 -6.31 -67.11
C GLN A 8 0.57 -7.31 -66.16
N GLY A 9 1.38 -6.79 -65.24
CA GLY A 9 1.97 -7.57 -64.15
C GLY A 9 0.87 -8.01 -63.17
N ALA A 10 0.72 -9.32 -62.98
CA ALA A 10 -0.20 -9.89 -62.02
C ALA A 10 0.15 -9.42 -60.59
N PRO A 11 -0.84 -9.01 -59.77
CA PRO A 11 -0.60 -8.57 -58.41
C PRO A 11 -0.05 -9.74 -57.57
N GLY A 12 1.19 -9.59 -57.09
CA GLY A 12 1.81 -10.56 -56.19
C GLY A 12 0.99 -10.74 -54.90
N PRO A 13 1.03 -11.93 -54.27
CA PRO A 13 0.27 -12.22 -53.06
C PRO A 13 0.64 -11.23 -51.96
N ARG A 14 -0.36 -10.48 -51.48
CA ARG A 14 -0.18 -9.50 -50.40
C ARG A 14 0.34 -10.24 -49.16
N PRO A 15 1.37 -9.71 -48.45
CA PRO A 15 1.84 -10.30 -47.22
C PRO A 15 0.68 -10.38 -46.23
N GLN A 16 0.30 -11.60 -45.84
CA GLN A 16 -0.65 -11.80 -44.76
C GLN A 16 -0.03 -11.25 -43.48
N LEU A 17 -0.45 -10.05 -43.07
CA LEU A 17 -0.20 -9.57 -41.72
C LEU A 17 -0.84 -10.58 -40.76
N SER A 18 -0.01 -11.31 -40.03
CA SER A 18 -0.44 -12.20 -38.96
C SER A 18 -1.33 -11.40 -38.02
N ALA A 19 -2.58 -11.85 -37.89
CA ALA A 19 -3.58 -11.21 -37.04
C ALA A 19 -3.02 -11.04 -35.61
N PRO A 20 -3.28 -9.90 -34.94
CA PRO A 20 -2.82 -9.69 -33.58
C PRO A 20 -3.32 -10.84 -32.70
N THR A 21 -2.40 -11.59 -32.13
CA THR A 21 -2.70 -12.73 -31.28
C THR A 21 -3.48 -12.23 -30.07
N VAL A 22 -4.78 -12.56 -30.01
CA VAL A 22 -5.60 -12.25 -28.85
C VAL A 22 -5.01 -13.01 -27.66
N PRO A 23 -4.59 -12.32 -26.58
CA PRO A 23 -3.96 -13.00 -25.46
C PRO A 23 -4.93 -14.02 -24.86
N SER A 24 -4.42 -15.23 -24.59
CA SER A 24 -5.23 -16.30 -24.01
C SER A 24 -5.81 -15.89 -22.65
N LYS A 25 -6.99 -16.43 -22.32
CA LYS A 25 -7.70 -16.17 -21.06
C LYS A 25 -6.80 -16.41 -19.83
N ASP A 26 -5.92 -17.39 -19.91
CA ASP A 26 -4.99 -17.76 -18.83
C ASP A 26 -3.95 -16.67 -18.56
N TRP A 27 -3.47 -16.00 -19.60
CA TRP A 27 -2.51 -14.89 -19.48
C TRP A 27 -3.14 -13.67 -18.78
N THR A 28 -4.40 -13.36 -19.09
CA THR A 28 -5.13 -12.27 -18.42
C THR A 28 -5.40 -12.57 -16.94
N ARG A 29 -5.71 -13.83 -16.60
CA ARG A 29 -5.85 -14.28 -15.21
C ARG A 29 -4.53 -14.21 -14.45
N ALA A 30 -3.44 -14.71 -15.03
CA ALA A 30 -2.12 -14.68 -14.42
C ALA A 30 -1.65 -13.25 -14.10
N ARG A 31 -1.80 -12.30 -15.04
CA ARG A 31 -1.49 -10.88 -14.80
C ARG A 31 -2.39 -10.26 -13.71
N GLY A 32 -3.66 -10.64 -13.66
CA GLY A 32 -4.58 -10.22 -12.62
C GLY A 32 -4.16 -10.68 -11.22
N VAL A 33 -3.70 -11.92 -11.09
CA VAL A 33 -3.20 -12.46 -9.82
C VAL A 33 -1.89 -11.80 -9.41
N LEU A 34 -0.93 -11.66 -10.33
CA LEU A 34 0.37 -11.03 -10.05
C LEU A 34 0.23 -9.58 -9.58
N SER A 35 -0.63 -8.80 -10.24
CA SER A 35 -0.90 -7.41 -9.83
C SER A 35 -1.59 -7.33 -8.47
N ALA A 36 -2.52 -8.24 -8.17
CA ALA A 36 -3.16 -8.29 -6.85
C ALA A 36 -2.17 -8.65 -5.73
N VAL A 37 -1.27 -9.59 -5.98
CA VAL A 37 -0.20 -9.97 -5.04
C VAL A 37 0.78 -8.81 -4.85
N ALA A 38 1.20 -8.15 -5.93
CA ALA A 38 2.12 -7.00 -5.85
C ALA A 38 1.53 -5.84 -5.02
N VAL A 39 0.25 -5.51 -5.22
CA VAL A 39 -0.43 -4.46 -4.45
C VAL A 39 -0.56 -4.85 -2.98
N ALA A 40 -0.94 -6.10 -2.69
CA ALA A 40 -1.04 -6.58 -1.32
C ALA A 40 0.33 -6.60 -0.61
N GLY A 41 1.39 -6.99 -1.32
CA GLY A 41 2.76 -6.96 -0.82
C GLY A 41 3.23 -5.54 -0.54
N ALA A 42 3.03 -4.62 -1.48
CA ALA A 42 3.38 -3.20 -1.29
C ALA A 42 2.66 -2.58 -0.09
N GLN A 43 1.38 -2.89 0.11
CA GLN A 43 0.59 -2.43 1.24
C GLN A 43 1.11 -2.99 2.58
N ALA A 44 1.49 -4.26 2.62
CA ALA A 44 2.09 -4.88 3.80
C ALA A 44 3.43 -4.22 4.16
N VAL A 45 4.30 -3.98 3.17
CA VAL A 45 5.59 -3.30 3.35
C VAL A 45 5.37 -1.86 3.83
N ALA A 46 4.44 -1.13 3.23
CA ALA A 46 4.13 0.24 3.65
C ALA A 46 3.59 0.30 5.09
N THR A 47 2.72 -0.64 5.47
CA THR A 47 2.20 -0.73 6.84
C THR A 47 3.32 -1.05 7.82
N PHE A 48 4.16 -2.04 7.51
CA PHE A 48 5.31 -2.39 8.35
C PHE A 48 6.25 -1.20 8.52
N ALA A 49 6.62 -0.53 7.43
CA ALA A 49 7.50 0.63 7.47
C ALA A 49 6.92 1.74 8.35
N LEU A 50 5.62 2.06 8.19
CA LEU A 50 4.96 3.08 9.01
C LEU A 50 4.91 2.70 10.49
N MET A 51 4.54 1.47 10.81
CA MET A 51 4.48 0.99 12.21
C MET A 51 5.87 0.95 12.83
N PHE A 52 6.89 0.55 12.06
CA PHE A 52 8.28 0.57 12.49
C PHE A 52 8.75 1.99 12.78
N THR A 53 8.54 2.93 11.85
CA THR A 53 8.89 4.34 12.05
C THR A 53 8.15 4.93 13.24
N THR A 54 6.86 4.64 13.40
CA THR A 54 6.08 5.10 14.55
C THR A 54 6.64 4.53 15.86
N GLY A 55 7.01 3.25 15.89
CA GLY A 55 7.65 2.62 17.04
C GLY A 55 8.97 3.26 17.41
N LEU A 56 9.80 3.58 16.41
CA LEU A 56 11.04 4.30 16.64
C LEU A 56 10.80 5.69 17.20
N VAL A 57 9.84 6.44 16.66
CA VAL A 57 9.49 7.76 17.21
C VAL A 57 9.02 7.63 18.65
N VAL A 58 8.16 6.66 18.96
CA VAL A 58 7.70 6.40 20.33
C VAL A 58 8.87 6.08 21.26
N ALA A 59 9.78 5.20 20.83
CA ALA A 59 10.97 4.88 21.59
C ALA A 59 11.80 6.14 21.84
N VAL A 60 12.07 6.93 20.79
CA VAL A 60 12.89 8.17 20.82
C VAL A 60 12.34 9.20 21.78
N LEU A 61 11.01 9.31 21.84
CA LEU A 61 10.36 10.26 22.73
C LEU A 61 10.26 9.75 24.17
N SER A 62 10.40 8.44 24.41
CA SER A 62 10.17 7.85 25.73
C SER A 62 11.47 7.55 26.48
N GLY A 63 12.55 7.16 25.78
CA GLY A 63 13.72 6.54 26.41
C GLY A 63 14.94 7.44 26.57
N PRO A 64 15.78 7.21 27.59
CA PRO A 64 17.13 7.74 27.68
C PRO A 64 18.05 6.96 26.72
N TYR A 65 18.90 7.69 25.98
CA TYR A 65 19.78 7.16 24.94
C TYR A 65 21.24 7.33 25.35
N GLU A 66 21.75 6.44 26.18
CA GLU A 66 23.13 6.60 26.66
C GLU A 66 24.13 5.78 25.83
N ASP A 67 23.73 4.59 25.35
CA ASP A 67 24.65 3.66 24.68
C ASP A 67 24.20 3.19 23.30
N LEU A 68 25.16 2.84 22.44
CA LEU A 68 24.91 2.23 21.13
C LEU A 68 24.09 0.94 21.25
N LEU A 69 24.31 0.14 22.28
CA LEU A 69 23.56 -1.09 22.51
C LEU A 69 22.08 -0.81 22.79
N SER A 70 21.77 0.26 23.53
CA SER A 70 20.38 0.68 23.78
C SER A 70 19.67 1.08 22.48
N VAL A 71 20.36 1.81 21.59
CA VAL A 71 19.83 2.21 20.27
C VAL A 71 19.55 0.98 19.41
N VAL A 72 20.48 0.02 19.34
CA VAL A 72 20.30 -1.23 18.59
C VAL A 72 19.15 -2.06 19.17
N GLY A 73 19.03 -2.11 20.50
CA GLY A 73 17.93 -2.78 21.19
C GLY A 73 16.57 -2.18 20.83
N TRP A 74 16.43 -0.85 20.88
CA TRP A 74 15.20 -0.15 20.50
C TRP A 74 14.85 -0.32 19.02
N LEU A 75 15.84 -0.30 18.12
CA LEU A 75 15.66 -0.61 16.70
C LEU A 75 15.12 -2.01 16.51
N PHE A 76 15.74 -3.00 17.15
CA PHE A 76 15.33 -4.40 17.05
C PHE A 76 13.90 -4.61 17.58
N TRP A 77 13.61 -4.12 18.79
CA TRP A 77 12.29 -4.26 19.40
C TRP A 77 11.20 -3.54 18.61
N SER A 78 11.47 -2.35 18.08
CA SER A 78 10.53 -1.63 17.21
C SER A 78 10.22 -2.45 15.95
N ALA A 79 11.23 -3.10 15.36
CA ALA A 79 11.03 -3.95 14.18
C ALA A 79 10.19 -5.19 14.53
N VAL A 80 10.47 -5.86 15.64
CA VAL A 80 9.72 -7.04 16.10
C VAL A 80 8.26 -6.67 16.38
N ILE A 81 8.00 -5.60 17.13
CA ILE A 81 6.64 -5.16 17.46
C ILE A 81 5.89 -4.74 16.19
N ALA A 82 6.53 -3.99 15.30
CA ALA A 82 5.93 -3.61 14.02
C ALA A 82 5.60 -4.83 13.15
N LEU A 83 6.48 -5.83 13.11
CA LEU A 83 6.26 -7.07 12.36
C LEU A 83 5.06 -7.84 12.91
N VAL A 84 5.02 -8.07 14.22
CA VAL A 84 3.92 -8.78 14.89
C VAL A 84 2.61 -8.02 14.71
N THR A 85 2.60 -6.71 14.96
CA THR A 85 1.39 -5.88 14.82
C THR A 85 0.88 -5.88 13.38
N THR A 86 1.77 -5.75 12.40
CA THR A 86 1.41 -5.79 10.97
C THR A 86 0.84 -7.16 10.60
N GLY A 87 1.47 -8.24 11.06
CA GLY A 87 0.98 -9.61 10.85
C GLY A 87 -0.43 -9.81 11.43
N CYS A 88 -0.65 -9.41 12.69
CA CYS A 88 -1.95 -9.47 13.34
C CYS A 88 -3.00 -8.62 12.60
N ALA A 89 -2.66 -7.38 12.23
CA ALA A 89 -3.56 -6.50 11.50
C ALA A 89 -3.97 -7.12 10.15
N LEU A 90 -3.03 -7.71 9.40
CA LEU A 90 -3.32 -8.41 8.15
C LEU A 90 -4.18 -9.66 8.36
N ALA A 91 -3.96 -10.41 9.44
CA ALA A 91 -4.76 -11.59 9.80
C ALA A 91 -6.22 -11.20 10.11
N VAL A 92 -6.43 -10.10 10.85
CA VAL A 92 -7.77 -9.53 11.09
C VAL A 92 -8.42 -9.04 9.80
N GLY A 93 -7.65 -8.77 8.75
CA GLY A 93 -8.16 -8.42 7.42
C GLY A 93 -8.70 -9.56 6.58
N VAL A 94 -8.37 -10.80 6.92
CA VAL A 94 -8.87 -11.99 6.23
C VAL A 94 -10.41 -12.05 6.25
N PRO A 95 -11.11 -11.94 7.39
CA PRO A 95 -12.57 -11.90 7.42
C PRO A 95 -13.16 -10.74 6.59
N LEU A 96 -12.47 -9.60 6.55
CA LEU A 96 -12.86 -8.45 5.74
C LEU A 96 -12.87 -8.77 4.23
N ARG A 97 -11.99 -9.68 3.78
CA ARG A 97 -11.87 -10.12 2.39
C ARG A 97 -12.86 -11.23 2.03
N LEU A 98 -13.29 -12.02 3.01
CA LEU A 98 -14.25 -13.12 2.83
C LEU A 98 -15.68 -12.61 2.59
N VAL A 99 -16.06 -11.47 3.18
CA VAL A 99 -17.43 -10.94 3.08
C VAL A 99 -17.54 -9.92 1.92
N PRO A 100 -18.21 -10.26 0.79
CA PRO A 100 -18.27 -9.37 -0.38
C PRO A 100 -19.02 -8.07 -0.12
N ARG A 101 -20.01 -8.07 0.79
CA ARG A 101 -20.73 -6.85 1.23
C ARG A 101 -19.80 -5.87 1.94
N LEU A 102 -18.99 -6.37 2.87
CA LEU A 102 -18.04 -5.56 3.64
C LEU A 102 -16.95 -5.01 2.71
N ARG A 103 -16.45 -5.83 1.79
CA ARG A 103 -15.51 -5.40 0.74
C ARG A 103 -16.06 -4.29 -0.16
N ALA A 104 -17.34 -4.35 -0.54
CA ALA A 104 -17.97 -3.31 -1.36
C ALA A 104 -18.12 -1.99 -0.58
N TRP A 105 -18.58 -2.06 0.67
CA TRP A 105 -18.70 -0.91 1.56
C TRP A 105 -17.33 -0.25 1.82
N TRP A 106 -16.32 -1.07 2.09
CA TRP A 106 -14.96 -0.60 2.38
C TRP A 106 -14.30 0.11 1.19
N ARG A 107 -14.59 -0.35 -0.04
CA ARG A 107 -14.14 0.34 -1.26
C ARG A 107 -14.85 1.67 -1.52
N GLY A 108 -16.10 1.81 -1.06
CA GLY A 108 -16.83 3.07 -1.13
C GLY A 108 -16.27 4.11 -0.18
N ASN A 109 -15.87 3.68 1.02
CA ASN A 109 -15.53 4.55 2.15
C ASN A 109 -14.02 4.69 2.40
N GLY A 110 -13.21 4.84 1.34
CA GLY A 110 -11.76 5.04 1.48
C GLY A 110 -11.36 6.22 2.39
N GLU A 111 -12.21 7.24 2.50
CA GLU A 111 -11.99 8.40 3.39
C GLU A 111 -12.07 8.05 4.87
N LEU A 112 -12.97 7.13 5.27
CA LEU A 112 -13.05 6.65 6.65
C LEU A 112 -11.76 5.96 7.08
N MET A 113 -11.02 5.37 6.13
CA MET A 113 -9.73 4.75 6.41
C MET A 113 -8.67 5.79 6.77
N LEU A 114 -8.64 6.89 6.02
CA LEU A 114 -7.73 7.98 6.27
C LEU A 114 -8.07 8.67 7.60
N LEU A 115 -9.37 8.92 7.85
CA LEU A 115 -9.84 9.47 9.12
C LEU A 115 -9.50 8.55 10.30
N GLY A 116 -9.65 7.23 10.13
CA GLY A 116 -9.27 6.25 11.14
C GLY A 116 -7.77 6.23 11.44
N ALA A 117 -6.92 6.29 10.41
CA ALA A 117 -5.47 6.39 10.57
C ALA A 117 -5.06 7.70 11.25
N LEU A 118 -5.67 8.82 10.85
CA LEU A 118 -5.46 10.13 11.48
C LEU A 118 -5.90 10.12 12.94
N LEU A 119 -7.02 9.49 13.26
CA LEU A 119 -7.49 9.34 14.64
C LEU A 119 -6.52 8.48 15.47
N GLY A 120 -6.00 7.39 14.91
CA GLY A 120 -4.97 6.57 15.55
C GLY A 120 -3.69 7.36 15.85
N ALA A 121 -3.20 8.13 14.88
CA ALA A 121 -2.06 9.02 15.06
C ALA A 121 -2.34 10.11 16.11
N ALA A 122 -3.53 10.73 16.10
CA ALA A 122 -3.93 11.73 17.08
C ALA A 122 -4.00 11.14 18.50
N LEU A 123 -4.46 9.90 18.66
CA LEU A 123 -4.44 9.20 19.96
C LEU A 123 -3.01 8.95 20.45
N ILE A 124 -2.09 8.58 19.57
CA ILE A 124 -0.66 8.43 19.92
C ILE A 124 -0.11 9.77 20.40
N VAL A 125 -0.36 10.87 19.67
CA VAL A 125 0.08 12.21 20.09
C VAL A 125 -0.53 12.59 21.45
N THR A 126 -1.82 12.32 21.63
CA THR A 126 -2.52 12.60 22.90
C THR A 126 -1.96 11.76 24.05
N ALA A 127 -1.50 10.54 23.78
CA ALA A 127 -0.83 9.70 24.78
C ALA A 127 0.46 10.36 25.30
N PHE A 128 1.20 11.06 24.45
CA PHE A 128 2.37 11.84 24.88
C PHE A 128 1.97 13.12 25.60
N VAL A 129 0.93 13.83 25.14
CA VAL A 129 0.45 15.04 25.82
C VAL A 129 -0.04 14.76 27.23
N LEU A 130 -0.70 13.61 27.43
CA LEU A 130 -1.19 13.15 28.74
C LEU A 130 -0.20 12.25 29.48
N GLY A 131 1.01 12.08 28.94
CA GLY A 131 2.10 11.36 29.61
C GLY A 131 2.63 12.13 30.81
N HIS A 132 3.56 11.50 31.52
CA HIS A 132 4.27 12.14 32.62
C HIS A 132 5.77 11.83 32.55
N PRO A 133 6.63 12.77 32.97
CA PRO A 133 8.02 12.44 33.24
C PRO A 133 8.07 11.42 34.39
N ASP A 134 9.01 10.49 34.28
CA ASP A 134 9.28 9.46 35.27
C ASP A 134 10.79 9.24 35.38
N THR A 135 11.22 8.54 36.42
CA THR A 135 12.62 8.18 36.61
C THR A 135 12.74 6.69 36.78
N VAL A 136 13.58 6.07 35.96
CA VAL A 136 13.88 4.64 36.08
C VAL A 136 15.29 4.52 36.66
N ASP A 137 15.40 3.80 37.78
CA ASP A 137 16.68 3.42 38.35
C ASP A 137 17.25 2.23 37.55
N ALA A 138 18.37 2.47 36.86
CA ALA A 138 19.15 1.43 36.22
C ALA A 138 20.55 1.42 36.82
N ASP A 139 20.86 0.35 37.57
CA ASP A 139 22.17 0.14 38.23
C ASP A 139 22.62 1.29 39.15
N GLY A 140 21.67 1.98 39.80
CA GLY A 140 21.94 3.09 40.73
C GLY A 140 22.06 4.45 40.05
N ILE A 141 21.79 4.54 38.75
CA ILE A 141 21.70 5.79 37.99
C ILE A 141 20.22 6.07 37.73
N GLU A 142 19.73 7.21 38.22
CA GLU A 142 18.38 7.69 37.90
C GLU A 142 18.37 8.27 36.48
N LEU A 143 17.75 7.55 35.54
CA LEU A 143 17.54 8.07 34.19
C LEU A 143 16.16 8.72 34.09
N ALA A 144 16.13 9.95 33.57
CA ALA A 144 14.89 10.62 33.22
C ALA A 144 14.26 9.95 31.98
N VAL A 145 13.06 9.45 32.14
CA VAL A 145 12.27 8.76 31.10
C VAL A 145 10.95 9.51 30.94
N TYR A 146 10.39 9.55 29.75
CA TYR A 146 9.06 10.09 29.55
C TYR A 146 8.08 8.96 29.29
N GLN A 147 7.11 8.77 30.18
CA GLN A 147 6.15 7.69 30.08
C GLN A 147 4.85 8.18 29.44
N PRO A 148 4.55 7.81 28.18
CA PRO A 148 3.27 8.14 27.56
C PRO A 148 2.13 7.37 28.23
N HIS A 149 0.91 7.89 28.12
CA HIS A 149 -0.27 7.22 28.65
C HIS A 149 -0.53 5.89 27.92
N GLY A 150 -0.18 4.77 28.56
CA GLY A 150 -0.12 3.45 27.93
C GLY A 150 -1.40 3.00 27.21
N VAL A 151 -2.58 3.26 27.78
CA VAL A 151 -3.86 2.90 27.15
C VAL A 151 -4.11 3.67 25.85
N LEU A 152 -3.92 5.00 25.84
CA LEU A 152 -4.09 5.80 24.62
C LEU A 152 -3.08 5.39 23.55
N LEU A 153 -1.84 5.13 23.96
CA LEU A 153 -0.80 4.68 23.05
C LEU A 153 -1.17 3.35 22.42
N LEU A 154 -1.61 2.37 23.21
CA LEU A 154 -2.01 1.05 22.73
C LEU A 154 -3.21 1.13 21.78
N VAL A 155 -4.25 1.88 22.16
CA VAL A 155 -5.45 2.05 21.32
C VAL A 155 -5.09 2.77 20.02
N GLY A 156 -4.32 3.85 20.10
CA GLY A 156 -3.86 4.61 18.92
C GLY A 156 -2.99 3.77 17.99
N TRP A 157 -2.07 2.97 18.56
CA TRP A 157 -1.21 2.05 17.83
C TRP A 157 -2.00 0.98 17.06
N LEU A 158 -2.93 0.31 17.73
CA LEU A 158 -3.76 -0.73 17.10
C LEU A 158 -4.68 -0.14 16.04
N LEU A 159 -5.26 1.04 16.29
CA LEU A 159 -6.12 1.73 15.35
C LEU A 159 -5.33 2.13 14.10
N LEU A 160 -4.15 2.74 14.28
CA LEU A 160 -3.26 3.10 13.19
C LEU A 160 -2.84 1.87 12.38
N ALA A 161 -2.38 0.81 13.05
CA ALA A 161 -1.99 -0.43 12.40
C ALA A 161 -3.13 -1.05 11.58
N PHE A 162 -4.33 -1.10 12.16
CA PHE A 162 -5.50 -1.64 11.49
C PHE A 162 -5.87 -0.81 10.26
N PHE A 163 -5.98 0.51 10.37
CA PHE A 163 -6.36 1.33 9.22
C PHE A 163 -5.30 1.36 8.12
N CYS A 164 -4.01 1.39 8.47
CA CYS A 164 -2.92 1.32 7.50
C CYS A 164 -2.85 -0.05 6.80
N ALA A 165 -2.97 -1.14 7.57
CA ALA A 165 -2.99 -2.50 7.02
C ALA A 165 -4.15 -2.73 6.05
N HIS A 166 -5.23 -1.96 6.16
CA HIS A 166 -6.43 -2.11 5.32
C HIS A 166 -6.63 -0.98 4.32
N ALA A 167 -5.78 0.04 4.32
CA ALA A 167 -5.89 1.23 3.48
C ALA A 167 -5.93 0.83 2.00
N LEU A 168 -7.15 0.72 1.46
CA LEU A 168 -7.37 0.49 0.04
C LEU A 168 -7.24 1.84 -0.63
N TRP A 169 -6.11 2.07 -1.29
CA TRP A 169 -5.88 3.29 -2.06
C TRP A 169 -7.09 3.53 -2.98
N PRO A 170 -7.79 4.66 -2.87
CA PRO A 170 -9.01 4.88 -3.63
C PRO A 170 -8.71 4.72 -5.12
N ARG A 171 -9.36 3.77 -5.79
CA ARG A 171 -9.25 3.57 -7.25
C ARG A 171 -9.59 4.84 -8.05
N ARG A 172 -10.26 5.81 -7.42
CA ARG A 172 -10.55 7.14 -7.96
C ARG A 172 -9.31 8.04 -8.10
N TRP A 173 -8.25 7.78 -7.33
CA TRP A 173 -6.99 8.54 -7.37
C TRP A 173 -5.94 7.90 -8.26
N THR A 174 -6.20 6.70 -8.80
CA THR A 174 -5.35 6.12 -9.84
C THR A 174 -5.69 6.81 -11.16
N PRO A 175 -4.74 7.49 -11.83
CA PRO A 175 -5.00 8.15 -13.08
C PRO A 175 -5.58 7.15 -14.10
N ARG A 176 -6.75 7.47 -14.66
CA ARG A 176 -7.35 6.76 -15.80
C ARG A 176 -6.54 6.98 -17.09
N SER A 177 -5.22 6.81 -17.06
CA SER A 177 -4.33 7.10 -18.20
C SER A 177 -4.38 6.06 -19.33
N GLN A 178 -5.35 5.14 -19.31
CA GLN A 178 -5.63 4.24 -20.43
C GLN A 178 -7.07 4.38 -20.96
N ARG A 179 -7.58 5.62 -21.08
CA ARG A 179 -8.51 5.87 -22.20
C ARG A 179 -7.70 5.62 -23.46
N ARG A 180 -7.86 4.42 -24.05
CA ARG A 180 -7.45 4.16 -25.44
C ARG A 180 -7.93 5.36 -26.27
N PRO A 181 -7.04 6.07 -26.98
CA PRO A 181 -7.51 6.92 -28.05
C PRO A 181 -8.24 5.99 -29.01
N THR A 182 -9.54 6.21 -29.18
CA THR A 182 -10.34 5.61 -30.24
C THR A 182 -9.84 6.15 -31.57
N LEU A 183 -8.68 5.67 -32.01
CA LEU A 183 -8.21 5.79 -33.38
C LEU A 183 -9.02 4.79 -34.21
N GLY A 184 -10.21 5.19 -34.63
CA GLY A 184 -11.07 4.30 -35.41
C GLY A 184 -12.34 4.91 -36.01
N THR A 185 -12.67 6.17 -35.75
CA THR A 185 -13.88 6.80 -36.31
C THR A 185 -13.63 7.92 -37.30
N GLU A 186 -12.38 8.32 -37.56
CA GLU A 186 -12.09 9.34 -38.59
C GLU A 186 -11.82 8.76 -39.97
N ALA A 187 -11.44 7.48 -40.08
CA ALA A 187 -11.25 6.83 -41.39
C ALA A 187 -12.56 6.53 -42.15
N ALA A 188 -13.72 6.67 -41.50
CA ALA A 188 -15.03 6.38 -42.08
C ALA A 188 -15.84 7.63 -42.47
N ARG A 189 -15.23 8.83 -42.41
CA ARG A 189 -15.87 10.10 -42.86
C ARG A 189 -15.19 10.75 -44.06
N ALA A 190 -14.24 10.05 -44.67
CA ALA A 190 -13.52 10.53 -45.85
C ALA A 190 -13.93 9.80 -47.14
N GLU A 191 -15.05 9.06 -47.12
CA GLU A 191 -15.70 8.48 -48.31
C GLU A 191 -17.04 9.18 -48.58
#